data_AF-A0A2D6LQY1-F1
#
_entry.id   AF-A0A2D6LQY1-F1
#
_cell.length_a   1.000
_cell.length_b   1.000
_cell.length_c   1.000
_cell.angle_alpha   90.00
_cell.angle_beta   90.00
_cell.angle_gamma   90.00
#
_symmetry.space_group_name_H-M   'P 1'
#
loop_
_entity.id
_entity.type
_entity.pdbx_description
1 polymer ?
#
loop_
_entity_poly.entity_id
_entity_poly.type
_entity_poly.pdbx_seq_one_letter_code
_entity_poly.pdbx_strand_id
1 'polypeptide(L)' 'MLLLRISDTEIRAFSNVCPHAGANDQWSHSNSKFTCGNHNRSFNDDCSGSGLKLICYTTMIEGNTLTVNR' A
#
# COMPACT_ATOMS: atom_id res chain seq x y z
N MET A 1 3.05 6.38 -4.30
CA MET A 1 3.22 5.32 -3.30
C MET A 1 2.18 5.48 -2.20
N LEU A 2 1.74 4.38 -1.59
CA LEU A 2 0.98 4.38 -0.34
C LEU A 2 1.90 3.88 0.78
N LEU A 3 1.88 4.55 1.92
CA LEU A 3 2.66 4.17 3.11
C LEU A 3 1.70 3.91 4.26
N LEU A 4 1.81 2.76 4.89
CA LEU A 4 1.04 2.40 6.08
C LEU A 4 1.99 2.20 7.25
N ARG A 5 1.91 3.06 8.26
CA ARG A 5 2.64 2.87 9.50
C ARG A 5 1.94 1.78 10.32
N ILE A 6 2.64 0.69 10.58
CA ILE A 6 2.16 -0.45 11.38
C ILE A 6 2.58 -0.28 12.84
N SER A 7 3.81 0.21 13.06
CA SER A 7 4.38 0.49 14.38
C SER A 7 5.41 1.63 14.28
N ASP A 8 6.11 1.92 15.38
CA ASP A 8 7.22 2.88 15.35
C ASP A 8 8.39 2.43 14.46
N THR A 9 8.57 1.11 14.32
CA THR A 9 9.70 0.49 13.60
C THR A 9 9.30 -0.20 12.29
N GLU A 10 8.01 -0.23 11.95
CA GLU A 10 7.50 -0.87 10.73
C GLU A 10 6.59 0.08 9.94
N ILE A 11 6.93 0.31 8.68
CA ILE A 11 6.09 0.96 7.68
C ILE A 11 6.01 0.02 6.49
N ARG A 12 4.80 -0.31 6.01
CA ARG A 12 4.63 -0.99 4.72
C ARG A 12 4.48 0.02 3.61
N ALA A 13 5.06 -0.32 2.46
CA ALA A 13 4.98 0.49 1.26
C ALA A 13 4.31 -0.28 0.12
N PHE A 14 3.40 0.39 -0.57
CA PHE A 14 2.63 -0.15 -1.68
C PHE A 14 2.66 0.78 -2.89
N SER A 15 2.48 0.23 -4.08
CA SER A 15 2.23 1.06 -5.26
C SER A 15 0.95 1.87 -5.02
N ASN A 16 0.94 3.16 -5.39
CA ASN A 16 -0.31 3.92 -5.45
C ASN A 16 -1.09 3.67 -6.73
N VAL A 17 -0.57 2.89 -7.68
CA VAL A 17 -1.30 2.55 -8.91
C VAL A 17 -2.28 1.43 -8.61
N CYS A 18 -3.57 1.70 -8.82
CA CYS A 18 -4.63 0.72 -8.63
C CYS A 18 -4.45 -0.42 -9.64
N PRO A 19 -4.29 -1.67 -9.20
CA PRO A 19 -4.00 -2.79 -10.09
C PRO A 19 -5.20 -3.13 -11.01
N HIS A 20 -6.39 -2.61 -10.72
CA HIS A 20 -7.58 -2.80 -11.56
C HIS A 20 -7.52 -1.99 -12.87
N ALA A 21 -7.24 -0.69 -12.80
CA ALA A 21 -7.35 0.22 -13.95
C ALA A 21 -6.43 1.46 -13.89
N GLY A 22 -5.35 1.41 -13.11
CA GLY A 22 -4.28 2.42 -13.15
C GLY A 22 -4.51 3.72 -12.38
N ALA A 23 -5.72 3.98 -11.86
CA ALA A 23 -5.98 5.16 -11.02
C ALA A 23 -5.00 5.24 -9.85
N ASN A 24 -4.49 6.45 -9.53
CA ASN A 24 -3.33 6.58 -8.64
C ASN A 24 -3.39 7.71 -7.60
N ASP A 25 -4.53 8.39 -7.49
CA ASP A 25 -4.74 9.60 -6.70
C ASP A 25 -6.00 9.56 -5.81
N GLN A 26 -6.76 8.47 -5.84
CA GLN A 26 -8.03 8.30 -5.13
C GLN A 26 -7.99 7.08 -4.20
N TRP A 27 -7.46 7.26 -3.00
CA TRP A 27 -7.33 6.16 -2.02
C TRP A 27 -7.92 6.54 -0.67
N SER A 28 -8.65 5.60 -0.08
CA SER A 28 -9.02 5.62 1.34
C SER A 28 -8.51 4.35 2.02
N HIS A 29 -8.32 4.41 3.35
CA HIS A 29 -7.89 3.27 4.15
C HIS A 29 -8.82 3.09 5.36
N SER A 30 -9.33 1.88 5.52
CA SER A 30 -10.11 1.48 6.70
C SER A 30 -10.20 -0.05 6.77
N ASN A 31 -10.43 -0.60 7.96
CA ASN A 31 -10.64 -2.05 8.17
C ASN A 31 -9.59 -2.94 7.48
N SER A 32 -8.30 -2.57 7.62
CA SER A 32 -7.16 -3.29 7.02
C SER A 32 -7.19 -3.40 5.49
N LYS A 33 -7.78 -2.40 4.82
CA LYS A 33 -7.88 -2.36 3.36
C LYS A 33 -7.66 -0.97 2.81
N PHE A 34 -6.95 -0.92 1.68
CA PHE A 34 -6.95 0.22 0.79
C PHE A 34 -8.11 0.11 -0.20
N THR A 35 -8.91 1.16 -0.33
CA THR A 35 -10.00 1.23 -1.30
C THR A 35 -9.72 2.32 -2.33
N CYS A 36 -9.72 1.93 -3.60
CA CYS A 36 -9.59 2.86 -4.72
C CYS A 36 -10.93 3.53 -4.99
N GLY A 37 -10.99 4.86 -4.90
CA GLY A 37 -12.21 5.66 -5.06
C GLY A 37 -12.80 5.65 -6.47
N ASN A 38 -12.01 5.31 -7.51
CA ASN A 38 -12.50 5.33 -8.89
C ASN A 38 -13.58 4.26 -9.16
N HIS A 39 -13.40 3.04 -8.63
CA HIS A 39 -14.33 1.92 -8.82
C HIS A 39 -14.62 1.15 -7.52
N ASN A 40 -14.29 1.72 -6.36
CA ASN A 40 -14.48 1.14 -5.02
C ASN A 40 -13.88 -0.27 -4.84
N ARG A 41 -12.79 -0.59 -5.55
CA ARG A 41 -12.07 -1.85 -5.38
C ARG A 41 -11.19 -1.77 -4.13
N SER A 42 -11.29 -2.78 -3.27
CA SER A 42 -10.51 -2.88 -2.05
C SER A 42 -9.43 -3.95 -2.16
N PHE A 43 -8.28 -3.67 -1.56
CA PHE A 43 -7.10 -4.54 -1.53
C PHE A 43 -6.58 -4.61 -0.09
N ASN A 44 -6.08 -5.78 0.32
CA ASN A 44 -5.51 -5.96 1.66
C ASN A 44 -4.23 -5.11 1.82
N ASP A 45 -3.95 -4.69 3.06
CA ASP A 45 -2.80 -3.86 3.44
C ASP A 45 -1.65 -4.65 4.10
N ASP A 46 -1.61 -5.96 3.83
CA ASP A 46 -0.67 -6.92 4.42
C ASP A 46 0.15 -7.69 3.38
N CYS A 47 0.13 -7.24 2.11
CA CYS A 47 0.78 -7.89 0.97
C CYS A 47 0.26 -9.30 0.64
N SER A 48 -0.79 -9.74 1.35
CA SER A 48 -1.47 -11.00 1.10
C SER A 48 -2.42 -10.89 -0.11
N GLY A 49 -3.03 -12.02 -0.45
CA GLY A 49 -4.00 -12.12 -1.54
C GLY A 49 -3.44 -12.76 -2.81
N SER A 50 -4.36 -13.31 -3.59
CA SER A 50 -4.14 -13.91 -4.90
C SER A 50 -4.80 -13.07 -5.99
N GLY A 51 -4.24 -13.06 -7.20
CA GLY A 51 -4.75 -12.28 -8.32
C GLY A 51 -4.43 -10.78 -8.22
N LEU A 52 -5.41 -9.92 -8.48
CA LEU A 52 -5.26 -8.46 -8.43
C LEU A 52 -5.00 -7.99 -7.00
N LYS A 53 -3.78 -7.54 -6.74
CA LYS A 53 -3.35 -6.98 -5.45
C LYS A 53 -2.42 -5.80 -5.65
N LEU A 54 -2.25 -5.01 -4.60
CA LEU A 54 -1.26 -3.94 -4.59
C LEU A 54 0.14 -4.54 -4.67
N ILE A 55 1.00 -3.92 -5.48
CA ILE A 55 2.43 -4.25 -5.50
C ILE A 55 3.03 -3.74 -4.19
N CYS A 56 3.70 -4.62 -3.47
CA CYS A 56 4.43 -4.28 -2.25
C CYS A 56 5.90 -4.00 -2.55
N TYR A 57 6.48 -3.14 -1.71
CA TYR A 57 7.90 -2.85 -1.68
C TYR A 57 8.48 -3.31 -0.36
N THR A 58 9.77 -3.61 -0.36
CA THR A 58 10.52 -3.85 0.89
C THR A 58 10.92 -2.50 1.49
N THR A 59 10.95 -2.44 2.82
CA THR A 59 11.17 -1.20 3.56
C THR A 59 12.14 -1.42 4.70
N MET A 60 12.93 -0.40 5.00
CA MET A 60 13.83 -0.38 6.16
C MET A 60 13.81 1.00 6.80
N ILE A 61 13.71 1.06 8.13
CA ILE A 61 13.84 2.31 8.89
C ILE A 61 15.21 2.33 9.57
N GLU A 62 15.98 3.37 9.29
CA GLU A 62 17.26 3.66 9.93
C GLU A 62 17.22 5.09 10.50
N GLY A 63 17.08 5.21 11.82
CA GLY A 63 16.84 6.49 12.48
C GLY A 63 15.54 7.13 12.00
N ASN A 64 15.63 8.31 11.35
CA ASN A 64 14.49 9.02 10.78
C ASN A 64 14.32 8.77 9.27
N THR A 65 15.14 7.92 8.66
CA THR A 65 15.11 7.63 7.22
C THR A 65 14.34 6.34 6.96
N LEU A 66 13.36 6.41 6.05
CA LEU A 66 12.69 5.24 5.47
C LEU A 66 13.29 4.98 4.09
N THR A 67 13.91 3.82 3.90
CA THR A 67 14.37 3.32 2.59
C THR A 67 13.33 2.37 2.02
N VAL A 68 13.00 2.53 0.73
CA VAL A 68 12.02 1.69 0.02
C VAL A 68 12.67 1.07 -1.22
N ASN A 69 12.63 -0.25 -1.34
CA ASN A 69 13.23 -1.01 -2.44
C ASN A 69 12.20 -1.93 -3.11
N ARG A 70 12.40 -2.18 -4.41
CA ARG A 70 11.55 -3.06 -5.20
C ARG A 70 11.96 -4.52 -5.08
#